data_AF-A0A958QUW9-F1
#
_entry.id   AF-A0A958QUW9-F1
#
_cell.length_a   1.000
_cell.length_b   1.000
_cell.length_c   1.000
_cell.angle_alpha   90.00
_cell.angle_beta   90.00
_cell.angle_gamma   90.00
#
_symmetry.space_group_name_H-M   'P 1'
#
loop_
_entity.id
_entity.type
_entity.pdbx_description
1 polymer ?
#
loop_
_entity_poly.entity_id
_entity_poly.type
_entity_poly.pdbx_seq_one_letter_code
_entity_poly.pdbx_strand_id
1 'polypeptide(L)'
;NIRLLHGAIGLATEAGEFLDALKKHIYYGRELDRVNLAEELGDIFWYCAIIADELNVPFAKIMETNIEKLKARYGEKFTEEKAENRNLTVEREILEN
;
A
#
# COMPACT_ATOMS: atom_id res chain seq x y z
N ASN A 1 20.63 2.78 3.39
CA ASN A 1 20.25 3.04 2.00
C ASN A 1 19.50 4.37 1.96
N ILE A 2 20.11 5.44 1.40
CA ILE A 2 19.55 6.81 1.44
C ILE A 2 18.34 6.94 0.49
N ARG A 3 18.37 6.30 -0.68
CA ARG A 3 17.27 6.36 -1.65
C ARG A 3 16.03 5.63 -1.15
N LEU A 4 16.22 4.49 -0.47
CA LEU A 4 15.11 3.80 0.20
C LEU A 4 14.48 4.66 1.31
N LEU A 5 15.29 5.36 2.09
CA LEU A 5 14.81 6.30 3.11
C LEU A 5 14.06 7.48 2.47
N HIS A 6 14.56 8.03 1.37
CA HIS A 6 13.87 9.08 0.62
C HIS A 6 12.49 8.62 0.13
N GLY A 7 12.41 7.43 -0.46
CA GLY A 7 11.14 6.83 -0.87
C GLY A 7 10.17 6.63 0.29
N ALA A 8 10.65 6.15 1.43
CA ALA A 8 9.83 5.96 2.62
C ALA A 8 9.31 7.27 3.23
N ILE A 9 10.13 8.32 3.26
CA ILE A 9 9.72 9.66 3.72
C ILE A 9 8.65 10.21 2.79
N GLY A 10 8.87 10.18 1.47
CA GLY A 10 7.90 10.65 0.49
C GLY A 10 6.56 9.94 0.63
N LEU A 11 6.58 8.60 0.63
CA LEU A 11 5.37 7.80 0.81
C LEU A 11 4.56 8.19 2.07
N ALA A 12 5.25 8.44 3.19
CA ALA A 12 4.59 8.83 4.44
C ALA A 12 4.00 10.25 4.38
N THR A 13 4.68 11.18 3.71
CA THR A 13 4.20 12.55 3.50
C THR A 13 2.92 12.56 2.68
N GLU A 14 2.92 11.93 1.50
CA GLU A 14 1.77 12.00 0.57
C GLU A 14 0.56 11.21 1.10
N ALA A 15 0.79 10.12 1.83
CA ALA A 15 -0.27 9.45 2.56
C ALA A 15 -0.91 10.36 3.64
N GLY A 16 -0.09 11.23 4.25
CA GLY A 16 -0.54 12.25 5.19
C GLY A 16 -1.36 13.35 4.51
N GLU A 17 -0.95 13.82 3.34
CA GLU A 17 -1.67 14.82 2.56
C GLU A 17 -3.02 14.29 2.05
N PHE A 18 -3.04 13.05 1.54
CA PHE A 18 -4.27 12.34 1.17
C PHE A 18 -5.25 12.23 2.36
N LEU A 19 -4.73 11.84 3.53
CA LEU A 19 -5.53 11.76 4.75
C LEU A 19 -6.04 13.14 5.20
N ASP A 20 -5.23 14.19 5.08
CA ASP A 20 -5.61 15.54 5.48
C ASP A 20 -6.76 16.08 4.60
N ALA A 21 -6.72 15.83 3.29
CA ALA A 21 -7.81 16.16 2.36
C ALA A 21 -9.12 15.45 2.75
N LEU A 22 -9.07 14.14 3.03
CA LEU A 22 -10.24 13.38 3.50
C LEU A 22 -10.76 13.86 4.86
N LYS A 23 -9.85 14.11 5.82
CA LYS A 23 -10.18 14.61 7.15
C LYS A 23 -10.88 15.98 7.06
N LYS A 24 -10.39 16.89 6.21
CA LYS A 24 -11.02 18.20 5.97
C LYS A 24 -12.44 18.06 5.45
N HIS A 25 -12.68 17.12 4.54
CA HIS A 25 -14.01 16.82 4.04
C HIS A 25 -14.93 16.28 5.15
N ILE A 26 -14.50 15.22 5.83
CA ILE A 26 -15.33 14.48 6.80
C ILE A 26 -15.62 15.30 8.06
N TYR A 27 -14.63 15.99 8.63
CA TYR A 27 -14.74 16.60 9.96
C TYR A 27 -14.89 18.12 9.96
N TYR A 28 -14.49 18.80 8.88
CA TYR A 28 -14.54 20.27 8.81
C TYR A 28 -15.54 20.79 7.76
N GLY A 29 -16.34 19.90 7.15
CA GLY A 29 -17.40 20.27 6.21
C GLY A 29 -16.88 20.91 4.93
N ARG A 30 -15.62 20.70 4.57
CA ARG A 30 -15.06 21.16 3.28
C ARG A 30 -15.59 20.30 2.15
N GLU A 31 -15.70 20.88 0.95
CA GLU A 31 -15.99 20.08 -0.24
C GLU A 31 -14.88 19.05 -0.48
N LEU A 32 -15.26 17.90 -1.04
CA LEU A 32 -14.30 16.85 -1.34
C LEU A 32 -13.46 17.25 -2.56
N ASP A 33 -12.19 17.57 -2.32
CA ASP A 33 -11.25 17.87 -3.40
C ASP A 33 -10.76 16.58 -4.05
N ARG A 34 -11.49 16.16 -5.10
CA ARG A 34 -11.16 14.96 -5.88
C ARG A 34 -9.91 15.13 -6.72
N VAL A 35 -9.53 16.37 -7.05
CA VAL A 35 -8.35 16.65 -7.86
C VAL A 35 -7.11 16.45 -6.99
N ASN A 36 -7.07 17.07 -5.80
CA ASN A 36 -5.99 16.86 -4.84
C ASN A 36 -5.87 15.38 -4.46
N LEU A 37 -6.97 14.68 -4.16
CA LEU A 37 -6.90 13.26 -3.81
C LEU A 37 -6.32 12.38 -4.93
N ALA A 38 -6.58 12.72 -6.20
CA ALA A 38 -6.02 11.99 -7.33
C ALA A 38 -4.52 12.30 -7.53
N GLU A 39 -4.10 13.53 -7.27
CA GLU A 39 -2.69 13.95 -7.26
C GLU A 39 -1.90 13.18 -6.18
N GLU A 40 -2.34 13.23 -4.92
CA GLU A 40 -1.65 12.52 -3.82
C GLU A 40 -1.57 11.01 -4.05
N LEU A 41 -2.61 10.43 -4.64
CA LEU A 41 -2.59 9.01 -5.00
C LEU A 41 -1.54 8.71 -6.07
N GLY A 42 -1.34 9.62 -7.02
CA GLY A 42 -0.26 9.56 -8.00
C GLY A 42 1.11 9.61 -7.34
N ASP A 43 1.33 10.52 -6.39
CA ASP A 43 2.60 10.66 -5.70
C ASP A 43 2.90 9.46 -4.76
N ILE A 44 1.87 8.89 -4.13
CA ILE A 44 1.97 7.60 -3.44
C ILE A 44 2.49 6.51 -4.39
N PHE A 45 1.95 6.42 -5.61
CA PHE A 45 2.44 5.45 -6.60
C PHE A 45 3.87 5.75 -7.07
N TRP A 46 4.24 7.02 -7.20
CA TRP A 46 5.60 7.43 -7.53
C TRP A 46 6.62 6.96 -6.49
N TYR A 47 6.37 7.19 -5.20
CA TYR A 47 7.27 6.74 -4.15
C TYR A 47 7.26 5.22 -3.98
N CYS A 48 6.11 4.56 -4.18
CA CYS A 48 6.04 3.10 -4.29
C CYS A 48 6.96 2.56 -5.38
N ALA A 49 7.02 3.21 -6.56
CA ALA A 49 7.92 2.84 -7.65
C ALA A 49 9.40 3.06 -7.29
N ILE A 50 9.75 4.18 -6.65
CA ILE A 50 11.12 4.43 -6.17
C ILE A 50 11.57 3.35 -5.19
N ILE A 51 10.70 2.96 -4.26
CA ILE A 51 10.99 1.91 -3.27
C ILE A 51 11.19 0.57 -3.97
N ALA A 52 10.34 0.21 -4.92
CA ALA A 52 10.45 -1.04 -5.67
C ALA A 52 11.76 -1.12 -6.49
N ASP A 53 12.12 -0.02 -7.17
CA ASP A 53 13.39 0.12 -7.89
C ASP A 53 14.59 -0.07 -6.96
N GLU A 54 14.57 0.58 -5.78
CA GLU A 54 15.67 0.48 -4.81
C GLU A 54 15.78 -0.90 -4.14
N LEU A 55 14.66 -1.61 -4.01
CA LEU A 55 14.64 -3.00 -3.54
C LEU A 55 15.02 -4.00 -4.65
N ASN A 56 15.18 -3.53 -5.89
CA ASN A 56 15.41 -4.34 -7.08
C ASN A 56 14.34 -5.42 -7.27
N VAL A 57 13.08 -5.07 -6.98
CA VAL A 57 11.92 -5.96 -7.15
C VAL A 57 10.96 -5.32 -8.16
N PRO A 58 10.55 -6.03 -9.23
CA PRO A 58 9.55 -5.51 -10.16
C PRO A 58 8.25 -5.16 -9.44
N PHE A 59 7.71 -3.97 -9.71
CA PHE A 59 6.46 -3.51 -9.08
C PHE A 59 5.30 -4.51 -9.29
N ALA A 60 5.22 -5.12 -10.48
CA ALA A 60 4.26 -6.17 -10.79
C ALA A 60 4.39 -7.40 -9.86
N LYS A 61 5.61 -7.84 -9.57
CA LYS A 61 5.88 -8.98 -8.67
C LYS A 61 5.39 -8.67 -7.25
N ILE A 62 5.60 -7.45 -6.74
CA ILE A 62 5.07 -7.03 -5.43
C ILE A 62 3.55 -7.19 -5.38
N MET A 63 2.85 -6.77 -6.44
CA MET A 63 1.39 -6.89 -6.52
C MET A 63 0.93 -8.34 -6.63
N GLU A 64 1.57 -9.14 -7.50
CA GLU A 64 1.28 -10.57 -7.69
C GLU A 64 1.45 -11.37 -6.41
N THR A 65 2.61 -11.23 -5.74
CA THR A 65 2.89 -11.89 -4.46
C THR A 65 1.88 -11.47 -3.38
N ASN A 66 1.45 -10.21 -3.36
CA ASN A 66 0.39 -9.79 -2.43
C ASN A 66 -0.94 -10.49 -2.73
N ILE A 67 -1.32 -10.64 -4.00
CA ILE A 67 -2.52 -11.38 -4.41
C ILE A 67 -2.42 -12.84 -4.01
N GLU A 68 -1.31 -13.52 -4.30
CA GLU A 68 -1.07 -14.93 -3.97
C GLU A 68 -1.16 -15.17 -2.47
N LYS A 69 -0.50 -14.33 -1.66
CA LYS A 69 -0.57 -14.37 -0.20
C LYS A 69 -2.00 -14.21 0.30
N LEU A 70 -2.75 -13.24 -0.25
CA LEU A 70 -4.14 -13.01 0.17
C LEU A 70 -5.09 -14.13 -0.28
N LYS A 71 -4.86 -14.74 -1.45
CA LYS A 71 -5.58 -15.94 -1.91
C LYS A 71 -5.29 -17.14 -1.02
N ALA A 72 -4.04 -17.37 -0.64
CA ALA A 72 -3.67 -18.42 0.30
C ALA A 72 -4.35 -18.22 1.67
N ARG A 73 -4.46 -16.96 2.12
CA ARG A 73 -5.14 -16.63 3.38
C ARG A 73 -6.66 -16.80 3.30
N TYR A 74 -7.30 -16.19 2.30
CA TYR A 74 -8.76 -16.03 2.29
C TYR A 74 -9.48 -17.02 1.37
N GLY A 75 -8.80 -17.61 0.39
CA GLY A 75 -9.44 -18.36 -0.69
C GLY A 75 -10.23 -17.41 -1.59
N GLU A 76 -11.52 -17.67 -1.76
CA GLU A 76 -12.40 -16.88 -2.62
C GLU A 76 -12.88 -15.56 -2.00
N LYS A 77 -12.97 -15.48 -0.66
CA LYS A 77 -13.50 -14.29 0.02
C LYS A 77 -12.92 -14.11 1.42
N PHE A 78 -12.93 -12.86 1.87
CA PHE A 78 -12.55 -12.50 3.24
C PHE A 78 -13.46 -13.18 4.29
N THR A 79 -12.86 -13.59 5.40
CA THR A 79 -13.55 -13.91 6.67
C THR A 79 -12.69 -13.43 7.84
N GLU A 80 -13.33 -13.01 8.93
CA GLU A 80 -12.66 -12.58 10.18
C GLU A 80 -11.82 -13.72 10.77
N GLU A 81 -12.38 -14.93 10.83
CA GLU A 81 -11.68 -16.13 11.31
C GLU A 81 -10.34 -16.36 10.59
N LYS A 82 -10.29 -16.20 9.26
CA LYS A 82 -9.07 -16.38 8.47
C LYS A 82 -8.12 -15.18 8.59
N ALA A 83 -8.64 -14.00 8.93
CA ALA A 83 -7.82 -12.83 9.22
C ALA A 83 -7.07 -12.99 10.56
N GLU A 84 -7.72 -13.60 11.55
CA GLU A 84 -7.14 -13.91 12.86
C GLU A 84 -6.22 -15.15 12.80
N ASN A 85 -6.68 -16.24 12.18
CA ASN A 85 -5.99 -17.54 12.15
C ASN A 85 -5.13 -17.71 10.89
N ARG A 86 -4.06 -16.92 10.80
CA ARG A 86 -3.17 -16.89 9.63
C ARG A 86 -2.16 -18.05 9.63
N ASN A 87 -1.96 -18.68 8.48
CA ASN A 87 -0.85 -19.62 8.27
C ASN A 87 0.42 -18.85 7.86
N LEU A 88 1.18 -18.40 8.85
CA LEU A 88 2.38 -17.58 8.65
C LEU A 88 3.49 -18.30 7.86
N THR A 89 3.58 -19.62 7.97
CA THR A 89 4.57 -20.42 7.24
C THR A 89 4.29 -20.35 5.74
N VAL A 90 3.06 -20.67 5.33
CA VAL A 90 2.65 -20.61 3.91
C VAL A 90 2.76 -19.19 3.36
N GLU A 91 2.33 -18.18 4.12
CA GLU A 91 2.48 -16.78 3.69
C GLU A 91 3.95 -16.40 3.48
N ARG A 92 4.86 -16.87 4.34
CA ARG A 92 6.30 -16.59 4.20
C ARG A 92 6.90 -17.27 2.98
N GLU A 93 6.57 -18.53 2.74
CA GLU A 93 7.00 -19.27 1.54
C GLU A 93 6.58 -18.55 0.26
N ILE A 94 5.36 -18.00 0.21
CA ILE A 94 4.90 -17.19 -0.93
C ILE A 94 5.69 -15.88 -1.07
N LEU A 95 6.01 -15.22 0.05
CA LEU A 95 6.75 -13.95 0.05
C LEU A 95 8.23 -14.09 -0.34
N GLU A 96 8.81 -15.28 -0.20
CA GLU A 96 10.23 -15.56 -0.51
C GLU A 96 10.46 -16.12 -1.93
N ASN A 97 9.39 -16.49 -2.64
CA ASN A 97 9.40 -16.99 -4.02
C ASN A 97 9.10 -15.89 -5.05
#